data_AF-W3VBV1-F1
#
_entry.id   AF-W3VBV1-F1
#
_cell.length_a   1.000
_cell.length_b   1.000
_cell.length_c   1.000
_cell.angle_alpha   90.00
_cell.angle_beta   90.00
_cell.angle_gamma   90.00
#
_symmetry.space_group_name_H-M   'P 1'
#
loop_
_entity.id
_entity.type
_entity.pdbx_description
1 polymer ?
#
loop_
_entity_poly.entity_id
_entity_poly.type
_entity_poly.pdbx_seq_one_letter_code
_entity_poly.pdbx_strand_id
1 'polypeptide(L)'
;MIHTPLDSPFYSRRRISSMTALSKALNISLIELLSLASRADKMYRLASTITKPDGSARQTWDAYEPLKNIQRNIRRNILDYVVYPAYLTGSLKGCDYKINASLHAGATNCY
;
A
#
# COMPACT_ATOMS: atom_id res chain seq x y z
N MET A 1 26.52 -1.14 -15.18
CA MET A 1 25.93 0.21 -15.08
C MET A 1 25.31 0.33 -13.71
N ILE A 2 25.82 1.24 -12.88
CA ILE A 2 25.31 1.50 -11.53
C ILE A 2 24.08 2.38 -11.71
N HIS A 3 22.89 1.81 -11.56
CA HIS A 3 21.65 2.58 -11.63
C HIS A 3 21.54 3.37 -10.32
N THR A 4 21.81 4.67 -10.37
CA THR A 4 21.52 5.58 -9.25
C THR A 4 20.02 5.42 -8.94
N PRO A 5 19.61 5.14 -7.69
CA PRO A 5 18.20 5.11 -7.35
C PRO A 5 17.65 6.52 -7.59
N LEU A 6 16.64 6.67 -8.45
CA LEU A 6 15.94 7.94 -8.58
C LEU A 6 15.42 8.35 -7.19
N ASP A 7 15.41 9.65 -6.90
CA ASP A 7 14.78 10.22 -5.69
C ASP A 7 13.25 10.01 -5.63
N SER A 8 12.69 9.26 -6.59
CA SER A 8 11.27 8.95 -6.70
C SER A 8 11.05 7.48 -7.11
N PRO A 9 9.98 6.83 -6.65
CA PRO A 9 9.66 5.46 -7.05
C PRO A 9 9.44 5.30 -8.57
N PHE A 10 9.89 4.18 -9.13
CA PHE A 10 9.77 3.86 -10.55
C PHE A 10 9.06 2.52 -10.77
N TYR A 11 7.93 2.53 -11.50
CA TYR A 11 7.21 1.31 -11.86
C TYR A 11 7.81 0.66 -13.12
N SER A 12 8.28 -0.58 -12.98
CA SER A 12 9.08 -1.26 -14.01
C SER A 12 8.26 -1.96 -15.12
N ARG A 13 6.93 -2.02 -15.00
CA ARG A 13 6.05 -2.67 -15.98
C ARG A 13 5.34 -1.66 -16.88
N ARG A 14 4.55 -2.18 -17.83
CA ARG A 14 3.73 -1.37 -18.73
C ARG A 14 2.80 -0.45 -17.94
N ARG A 15 2.78 0.83 -18.32
CA ARG A 15 1.90 1.86 -17.74
C ARG A 15 0.44 1.38 -17.69
N ILE A 16 -0.19 1.60 -16.54
CA ILE A 16 -1.62 1.38 -16.33
C ILE A 16 -2.31 2.75 -16.46
N SER A 17 -2.95 3.01 -17.60
CA SER A 17 -3.52 4.33 -17.92
C SER A 17 -5.04 4.31 -18.16
N SER A 18 -5.71 3.19 -17.90
CA SER A 18 -7.15 3.06 -18.06
C SER A 18 -7.71 1.99 -17.13
N MET A 19 -9.02 2.01 -16.90
CA MET A 19 -9.68 1.00 -16.06
C MET A 19 -9.55 -0.41 -16.64
N THR A 20 -9.60 -0.54 -17.97
CA THR A 20 -9.37 -1.82 -18.66
C THR A 20 -7.93 -2.32 -18.48
N ALA A 21 -6.94 -1.42 -18.50
CA ALA A 21 -5.56 -1.80 -18.21
C ALA A 21 -5.39 -2.21 -16.74
N LEU A 22 -6.06 -1.51 -15.82
CA LEU A 22 -6.05 -1.81 -14.40
C LEU A 22 -6.70 -3.16 -14.10
N SER A 23 -7.85 -3.47 -14.71
CA SER A 23 -8.54 -4.74 -14.50
C SER A 23 -7.67 -5.93 -14.93
N LYS A 24 -6.97 -5.79 -16.07
CA LYS A 24 -5.97 -6.77 -16.52
C LYS A 24 -4.81 -6.91 -15.54
N ALA A 25 -4.23 -5.79 -15.07
CA ALA A 25 -3.13 -5.81 -14.11
C ALA A 25 -3.55 -6.44 -12.77
N LEU A 26 -4.78 -6.23 -12.33
CA LEU A 26 -5.33 -6.77 -11.08
C LEU A 26 -5.95 -8.16 -11.22
N ASN A 27 -5.92 -8.74 -12.42
CA ASN A 27 -6.50 -10.06 -12.74
C ASN A 27 -7.96 -10.19 -12.28
N ILE A 28 -8.80 -9.22 -12.65
CA ILE A 28 -10.22 -9.16 -12.32
C ILE A 28 -10.99 -8.62 -13.54
N SER A 29 -12.26 -8.98 -13.69
CA SER A 29 -13.07 -8.41 -14.78
C SER A 29 -13.29 -6.91 -14.56
N LEU A 30 -13.47 -6.17 -15.66
CA LEU A 30 -13.76 -4.73 -15.60
C LEU A 30 -15.04 -4.44 -14.80
N ILE A 31 -16.07 -5.27 -14.98
CA ILE A 31 -17.37 -5.12 -14.31
C ILE A 31 -17.22 -5.33 -12.80
N GLU A 32 -16.53 -6.39 -12.37
CA GLU A 32 -16.29 -6.65 -10.96
C GLU A 32 -15.40 -5.57 -10.33
N LEU A 33 -14.38 -5.07 -11.05
CA LEU A 33 -13.54 -3.98 -10.55
C LEU A 33 -14.36 -2.70 -10.30
N LEU A 34 -15.21 -2.32 -11.25
CA LEU A 34 -16.09 -1.16 -11.11
C LEU A 34 -17.12 -1.35 -9.98
N SER A 35 -17.71 -2.54 -9.89
CA SER A 35 -18.63 -2.90 -8.82
C SER A 35 -17.95 -2.83 -7.45
N LEU A 36 -16.77 -3.41 -7.30
CA LEU A 36 -16.00 -3.36 -6.05
C LEU A 36 -15.64 -1.92 -5.68
N ALA A 37 -15.15 -1.14 -6.65
CA ALA A 37 -14.80 0.26 -6.44
C ALA A 37 -15.99 1.08 -5.92
N SER A 38 -17.20 0.86 -6.47
CA SER A 38 -18.42 1.59 -6.06
C SER A 38 -18.85 1.32 -4.61
N ARG A 39 -18.35 0.26 -3.98
CA ARG A 39 -18.76 -0.15 -2.63
C ARG A 39 -17.59 -0.16 -1.63
N ALA A 40 -16.36 0.13 -2.07
CA ALA A 40 -15.14 -0.09 -1.31
C ALA A 40 -15.17 0.57 0.08
N ASP A 41 -15.70 1.80 0.18
CA ASP A 41 -15.80 2.54 1.45
C ASP A 41 -16.64 1.83 2.50
N LYS A 42 -17.65 1.07 2.06
CA LYS A 42 -18.55 0.30 2.93
C LYS A 42 -18.02 -1.10 3.23
N MET A 43 -16.84 -1.45 2.73
CA MET A 43 -16.26 -2.78 2.87
C MET A 43 -15.24 -2.89 4.01
N TYR A 44 -15.35 -2.00 4.98
CA TYR A 44 -14.63 -2.07 6.25
C TYR A 44 -15.61 -2.29 7.40
N ARG A 45 -15.17 -3.01 8.43
CA ARG A 45 -15.91 -3.26 9.66
C ARG A 45 -15.03 -3.01 10.86
N LEU A 46 -15.65 -2.58 11.96
CA LEU A 46 -14.96 -2.50 13.25
C LEU A 46 -14.59 -3.92 13.69
N ALA A 47 -13.30 -4.18 13.85
CA ALA A 47 -12.78 -5.50 14.21
C ALA A 47 -12.58 -5.62 15.72
N SER A 48 -12.02 -4.59 16.36
CA SER A 48 -11.90 -4.52 17.82
C SER A 48 -11.77 -3.08 18.30
N THR A 49 -12.07 -2.88 19.58
CA THR A 49 -11.79 -1.64 20.31
C THR A 49 -10.88 -1.98 21.49
N ILE A 50 -9.74 -1.31 21.57
CA ILE A 50 -8.73 -1.51 22.61
C ILE A 50 -8.65 -0.24 23.44
N THR A 51 -8.94 -0.32 24.73
CA THR A 51 -8.74 0.80 25.67
C THR A 51 -7.25 0.94 25.97
N LYS A 52 -6.71 2.13 25.80
CA LYS A 52 -5.33 2.46 26.14
C LYS A 52 -5.20 2.76 27.65
N PRO A 53 -3.98 2.76 28.21
CA PRO A 53 -3.75 3.13 29.61
C PRO A 53 -4.27 4.53 29.98
N ASP A 54 -4.32 5.45 29.02
CA ASP A 54 -4.85 6.81 29.19
C ASP A 54 -6.39 6.92 29.10
N GLY A 55 -7.08 5.78 28.98
CA GLY A 55 -8.54 5.71 28.83
C GLY A 55 -9.07 5.96 27.41
N SER A 56 -8.21 6.39 26.46
CA SER A 56 -8.62 6.57 25.07
C SER A 56 -8.83 5.23 24.35
N ALA A 57 -9.77 5.18 23.41
CA ALA A 57 -10.05 3.98 22.63
C ALA A 57 -9.28 3.95 21.31
N ARG A 58 -8.60 2.83 21.02
CA ARG A 58 -8.07 2.49 19.69
C ARG A 58 -9.04 1.54 19.00
N GLN A 59 -9.75 2.02 18.00
CA GLN A 59 -10.55 1.19 17.11
C GLN A 59 -9.66 0.61 16.03
N THR A 60 -9.74 -0.70 15.80
CA THR A 60 -9.13 -1.36 14.66
C THR A 60 -10.22 -1.74 13.66
N TRP A 61 -9.96 -1.45 12.39
CA TRP A 61 -10.87 -1.72 11.29
C TRP A 61 -10.28 -2.80 10.40
N ASP A 62 -11.13 -3.70 9.93
CA ASP A 62 -10.76 -4.79 9.03
C ASP A 62 -11.57 -4.72 7.74
N ALA A 63 -10.93 -5.02 6.62
CA ALA A 63 -11.59 -5.11 5.33
C ALA A 63 -12.30 -6.47 5.16
N TYR A 64 -13.43 -6.49 4.45
CA TYR A 64 -14.04 -7.76 4.03
C TYR A 64 -13.19 -8.44 2.94
N GLU A 65 -13.34 -9.77 2.81
CA GLU A 65 -12.44 -10.58 1.98
C GLU A 65 -12.36 -10.17 0.50
N PRO A 66 -13.43 -9.72 -0.18
CA PRO A 66 -13.29 -9.26 -1.57
C PRO A 66 -12.38 -8.03 -1.69
N LEU A 67 -12.42 -7.12 -0.70
CA LEU A 67 -11.55 -5.95 -0.67
C LEU A 67 -10.10 -6.34 -0.31
N LYS A 68 -9.92 -7.31 0.60
CA LYS A 68 -8.59 -7.88 0.88
C LYS A 68 -7.98 -8.54 -0.34
N ASN A 69 -8.76 -9.26 -1.12
CA ASN A 69 -8.31 -9.90 -2.36
C ASN A 69 -7.76 -8.88 -3.34
N ILE A 70 -8.49 -7.79 -3.61
CA ILE A 70 -8.00 -6.76 -4.55
C ILE A 70 -6.79 -6.01 -3.99
N GLN A 71 -6.73 -5.72 -2.69
CA GLN A 71 -5.56 -5.14 -2.04
C GLN A 71 -4.32 -6.02 -2.19
N ARG A 72 -4.50 -7.34 -2.06
CA ARG A 72 -3.43 -8.34 -2.27
C ARG A 72 -2.95 -8.35 -3.73
N ASN A 73 -3.86 -8.20 -4.69
CA ASN A 73 -3.52 -8.09 -6.11
C ASN A 73 -2.80 -6.77 -6.43
N ILE A 74 -3.23 -5.63 -5.86
CA ILE A 74 -2.52 -4.34 -6.00
C ILE A 74 -1.08 -4.48 -5.51
N ARG A 75 -0.88 -5.06 -4.32
CA ARG A 75 0.46 -5.31 -3.80
C ARG A 75 1.28 -6.16 -4.76
N ARG A 76 0.80 -7.37 -5.07
CA ARG A 76 1.57 -8.37 -5.82
C ARG A 76 1.81 -8.00 -7.28
N ASN A 77 0.86 -7.33 -7.92
CA ASN A 77 0.89 -7.10 -9.37
C ASN A 77 1.35 -5.68 -9.73
N ILE A 78 1.36 -4.75 -8.77
CA ILE A 78 1.76 -3.35 -8.98
C ILE A 78 2.93 -2.99 -8.07
N LEU A 79 2.72 -2.99 -6.74
CA LEU A 79 3.72 -2.44 -5.80
C LEU A 79 5.01 -3.26 -5.74
N ASP A 80 4.92 -4.59 -5.85
CA ASP A 80 6.10 -5.47 -5.89
C ASP A 80 6.96 -5.26 -7.16
N TYR A 81 6.47 -4.51 -8.17
CA TYR A 81 7.22 -4.14 -9.38
C TYR A 81 7.66 -2.67 -9.41
N VAL A 82 7.58 -1.98 -8.27
CA VAL A 82 8.12 -0.63 -8.10
C VAL A 82 9.53 -0.73 -7.54
N VAL A 83 10.47 -0.05 -8.19
CA VAL A 83 11.80 0.23 -7.65
C VAL A 83 11.66 1.45 -6.76
N TYR A 84 11.82 1.26 -5.45
CA TYR A 84 11.73 2.32 -4.47
C TYR A 84 13.10 3.00 -4.26
N PRO A 85 13.15 4.32 -3.97
CA PRO A 85 14.38 5.01 -3.61
C PRO A 85 15.00 4.43 -2.33
N ALA A 86 16.32 4.47 -2.22
CA ALA A 86 17.06 3.87 -1.11
C ALA A 86 16.74 4.48 0.27
N TYR A 87 16.22 5.71 0.31
CA TYR A 87 15.80 6.34 1.56
C TYR A 87 14.48 5.77 2.10
N LEU A 88 13.65 5.16 1.24
CA LEU A 88 12.44 4.46 1.69
C LEU A 88 12.84 3.06 2.18
N THR A 89 12.77 2.85 3.49
CA THR A 89 13.12 1.55 4.09
C THR A 89 11.98 1.00 4.96
N GLY A 90 10.99 1.82 5.32
CA GLY A 90 9.80 1.39 6.06
C GLY A 90 8.86 0.55 5.21
N SER A 91 8.34 -0.55 5.80
CA SER A 91 7.31 -1.41 5.22
C SER A 91 7.62 -2.04 3.84
N LEU A 92 8.88 -1.94 3.38
CA LEU A 92 9.34 -2.57 2.15
C LEU A 92 9.93 -3.95 2.42
N LYS A 93 9.73 -4.87 1.46
CA LYS A 93 10.24 -6.24 1.55
C LYS A 93 11.76 -6.23 1.57
N GLY A 94 12.34 -6.87 2.59
CA GLY A 94 13.80 -6.98 2.73
C GLY A 94 14.48 -5.79 3.41
N CYS A 95 13.71 -4.81 3.89
CA CYS A 95 14.23 -3.68 4.66
C CYS A 95 13.97 -3.86 6.16
N ASP A 96 14.90 -3.38 6.99
CA ASP A 96 14.81 -3.44 8.47
C ASP A 96 14.19 -2.15 9.02
N TYR A 97 13.17 -2.29 9.87
CA TYR A 97 12.52 -1.17 10.52
C TYR A 97 13.46 -0.39 11.45
N LYS A 98 14.49 -1.03 12.02
CA LYS A 98 15.51 -0.36 12.84
C LYS A 98 16.36 0.59 12.00
N ILE A 99 16.71 0.16 10.78
CA ILE A 99 17.43 0.98 9.81
C ILE A 99 16.57 2.18 9.42
N ASN A 100 15.27 1.96 9.14
CA ASN A 100 14.34 3.06 8.89
C ASN A 100 14.28 4.07 10.04
N ALA A 101 14.15 3.60 11.29
CA ALA A 101 14.14 4.47 12.46
C ALA A 101 15.45 5.26 12.61
N SER A 102 16.60 4.62 12.35
CA SER A 102 17.89 5.28 12.40
C SER A 102 18.08 6.31 11.28
N LEU A 103 17.66 6.01 10.04
CA LEU A 103 17.74 6.96 8.91
C LEU A 103 16.92 8.23 9.16
N HIS A 104 15.79 8.10 9.86
CA HIS A 104 14.88 9.21 10.13
C HIS A 104 15.00 9.77 11.55
N ALA A 105 16.01 9.34 12.33
CA ALA A 105 16.28 9.88 13.65
C ALA A 105 16.68 11.36 13.54
N GLY A 106 15.94 12.24 14.19
CA GLY A 106 16.21 13.68 14.16
C GLY A 106 15.67 14.42 12.93
N ALA A 107 14.97 13.74 12.01
CA ALA A 107 14.22 14.39 10.96
C ALA A 107 13.12 15.25 11.61
N THR A 108 13.31 16.57 11.59
CA THR A 108 12.29 17.55 11.98
C THR A 108 11.40 17.77 10.77
N ASN A 109 10.08 17.82 10.95
CA ASN A 109 9.14 18.10 9.86
C ASN A 109 9.60 19.37 9.12
N CYS A 110 10.07 19.20 7.88
CA CYS A 110 10.27 20.32 6.98
C CYS A 110 8.86 20.82 6.58
N TYR A 111 8.48 21.98 7.09
CA TYR A 111 7.37 22.79 6.58
C TYR A 111 7.90 23.83 5.61
#